data_AF-A0A935H015-F1
#
_entry.id   AF-A0A935H015-F1
#
_cell.length_a   1.000
_cell.length_b   1.000
_cell.length_c   1.000
_cell.angle_alpha   90.00
_cell.angle_beta   90.00
_cell.angle_gamma   90.00
#
_symmetry.space_group_name_H-M   'P 1'
#
loop_
_entity.id
_entity.type
_entity.pdbx_description
1 polymer ?
#
loop_
_entity_poly.entity_id
_entity_poly.type
_entity_poly.pdbx_seq_one_letter_code
_entity_poly.pdbx_strand_id
1 'polypeptide(L)' 'MISTSDVVTENLNEGIDLVKSSVSLTLAANVENLTLTGSSAINATGNSLANVLTGNSAANTRRAVPVRTP' A
#
# COMPACT_ATOMS: atom_id res chain seq x y z
N MET A 1 -11.24 25.64 -7.53
CA MET A 1 -11.61 24.80 -8.69
C MET A 1 -10.47 23.82 -8.89
N ILE A 2 -10.70 22.51 -8.74
CA ILE A 2 -9.75 21.45 -9.13
C ILE A 2 -10.39 20.71 -10.30
N SER A 3 -9.61 20.58 -11.37
CA SER A 3 -10.00 20.17 -12.71
C SER A 3 -9.96 18.65 -12.85
N THR A 4 -10.91 18.07 -13.56
CA THR A 4 -11.19 16.63 -13.68
C THR A 4 -10.25 15.85 -14.62
N SER A 5 -8.94 16.11 -14.56
CA SER A 5 -7.92 15.31 -15.27
C SER A 5 -6.66 15.12 -14.44
N ASP A 6 -6.80 14.89 -13.12
CA ASP A 6 -5.67 14.39 -12.35
C ASP A 6 -5.37 12.95 -12.77
N VAL A 7 -4.59 12.82 -13.84
CA VAL A 7 -3.86 11.60 -14.15
C VAL A 7 -2.69 11.59 -13.17
N VAL A 8 -2.88 10.98 -12.02
CA VAL A 8 -1.79 10.71 -11.08
C VAL A 8 -0.89 9.65 -11.74
N THR A 9 0.12 10.13 -12.48
CA THR A 9 1.20 9.31 -13.01
C THR A 9 2.34 9.37 -12.01
N GLU A 10 2.49 8.32 -11.22
CA GLU A 10 3.54 8.19 -10.21
C GLU A 10 4.75 7.58 -10.91
N ASN A 11 5.79 8.38 -11.15
CA ASN A 11 7.04 7.83 -11.67
C ASN A 11 7.73 6.99 -10.60
N LEU A 12 8.55 6.04 -11.04
CA LEU A 12 9.46 5.32 -10.15
C LEU A 12 10.33 6.36 -9.41
N ASN A 13 10.28 6.36 -8.08
CA ASN A 13 10.98 7.30 -7.18
C ASN A 13 10.37 8.70 -7.02
N GLU A 14 9.14 8.96 -7.45
CA GLU A 14 8.41 10.18 -7.08
C GLU A 14 7.74 10.07 -5.70
N GLY A 15 8.55 9.98 -4.65
CA GLY A 15 8.09 10.14 -3.27
C GLY A 15 7.80 8.82 -2.54
N ILE A 16 6.92 8.90 -1.54
CA ILE A 16 6.51 7.78 -0.70
C ILE A 16 4.98 7.74 -0.73
N ASP A 17 4.41 6.76 -1.43
CA ASP A 17 2.97 6.65 -1.62
C ASP A 17 2.27 5.91 -0.47
N LEU A 18 1.11 6.42 -0.04
CA LEU A 18 0.32 5.86 1.05
C LEU A 18 -1.09 5.49 0.60
N VAL A 19 -1.39 4.19 0.69
CA VAL A 19 -2.73 3.66 0.51
C VAL A 19 -3.38 3.37 1.85
N LYS A 20 -4.65 3.76 2.00
CA LYS A 20 -5.50 3.41 3.15
C LYS A 20 -6.60 2.47 2.68
N SER A 21 -6.73 1.30 3.33
CA SER A 21 -7.72 0.30 2.94
C SER A 21 -8.52 -0.20 4.13
N SER A 22 -9.85 -0.27 3.98
CA SER A 22 -10.75 -0.90 4.96
C SER A 22 -10.99 -2.39 4.69
N VAL A 23 -10.38 -2.94 3.65
CA VAL A 23 -10.46 -4.34 3.22
C VAL A 23 -9.06 -4.92 3.00
N SER A 24 -8.98 -6.24 2.86
CA SER A 24 -7.70 -6.90 2.53
C SER A 24 -7.16 -6.38 1.21
N LEU A 25 -5.88 -6.01 1.18
CA LEU A 25 -5.26 -5.37 0.02
C LEU A 25 -3.85 -5.91 -0.24
N THR A 26 -3.54 -6.07 -1.53
CA THR A 26 -2.19 -6.25 -2.04
C THR A 26 -1.75 -4.94 -2.69
N LEU A 27 -0.58 -4.43 -2.31
CA LEU A 27 -0.03 -3.19 -2.89
C LEU A 27 0.24 -3.36 -4.39
N ALA A 28 -0.16 -2.36 -5.17
CA ALA A 28 0.22 -2.23 -6.58
C ALA A 28 1.72 -1.94 -6.70
N ALA A 29 2.29 -2.04 -7.90
CA ALA A 29 3.66 -1.59 -8.14
C ALA A 29 3.80 -0.09 -7.79
N ASN A 30 4.99 0.32 -7.34
CA ASN A 30 5.32 1.70 -6.96
C ASN A 30 4.56 2.27 -5.75
N VAL A 31 3.95 1.41 -4.92
CA VAL A 31 3.36 1.85 -3.65
C VAL A 31 4.18 1.33 -2.47
N GLU A 32 4.58 2.23 -1.59
CA GLU A 32 5.47 1.90 -0.48
C GLU A 32 4.70 1.68 0.82
N ASN A 33 3.63 2.43 1.08
CA ASN A 33 2.93 2.37 2.37
C ASN A 33 1.48 1.91 2.24
N LEU A 34 1.08 1.01 3.13
CA LEU A 34 -0.31 0.60 3.32
C LEU A 34 -0.72 0.76 4.77
N THR A 35 -1.84 1.44 5.03
CA THR A 35 -2.50 1.46 6.34
C THR A 35 -3.89 0.83 6.26
N LEU A 36 -4.11 -0.22 7.04
CA LEU A 36 -5.41 -0.85 7.19
C LEU A 36 -6.26 -0.04 8.16
N THR A 37 -7.43 0.43 7.72
CA THR A 37 -8.36 1.29 8.48
C THR A 37 -9.68 0.59 8.82
N GLY A 38 -9.88 -0.64 8.36
CA GLY A 38 -11.08 -1.41 8.68
C GLY A 38 -11.13 -1.78 10.16
N SER A 39 -12.29 -2.20 10.65
CA SER A 39 -12.47 -2.73 12.02
C SER A 39 -12.35 -4.26 12.09
N SER A 40 -12.46 -4.94 10.95
CA SER A 40 -12.36 -6.40 10.84
C SER A 40 -10.93 -6.89 10.62
N ALA A 41 -10.71 -8.20 10.83
CA ALA A 41 -9.46 -8.88 10.48
C ALA A 41 -9.27 -8.87 8.96
N ILE A 42 -8.49 -7.92 8.47
CA ILE A 42 -8.12 -7.75 7.06
C ILE A 42 -6.60 -7.90 6.89
N ASN A 43 -6.15 -8.30 5.71
CA ASN A 43 -4.76 -8.64 5.45
C ASN A 43 -4.09 -7.65 4.49
N ALA A 44 -2.80 -7.42 4.70
CA ALA A 44 -1.96 -6.57 3.85
C ALA A 44 -0.86 -7.41 3.20
N THR A 45 -0.73 -7.33 1.87
CA THR A 45 0.40 -7.92 1.14
C THR A 45 1.18 -6.81 0.44
N GLY A 46 2.50 -6.79 0.61
CA GLY A 46 3.41 -5.87 -0.07
C GLY A 46 3.68 -6.24 -1.52
N ASN A 47 4.49 -5.43 -2.19
CA ASN A 47 5.05 -5.66 -3.52
C ASN A 47 6.58 -5.89 -3.43
N SER A 48 7.28 -5.93 -4.57
CA SER A 48 8.72 -6.15 -4.62
C SER A 48 9.57 -4.90 -4.31
N LEU A 49 9.02 -3.91 -3.61
CA LEU A 49 9.72 -2.72 -3.11
C LEU A 49 9.89 -2.79 -1.58
N ALA A 50 10.45 -1.74 -0.99
CA ALA A 50 10.50 -1.59 0.46
C ALA A 50 9.14 -1.11 0.99
N ASN A 51 8.27 -2.04 1.42
CA ASN A 51 6.93 -1.66 1.91
C ASN A 51 6.86 -1.45 3.42
N VAL A 52 6.10 -0.43 3.84
CA VAL A 52 5.65 -0.25 5.23
C VAL A 52 4.17 -0.62 5.33
N LEU A 53 3.88 -1.74 6.01
CA LEU A 53 2.52 -2.22 6.22
C LEU A 53 2.08 -1.93 7.66
N THR A 54 1.06 -1.08 7.80
CA THR A 54 0.39 -0.75 9.06
C THR A 54 -0.98 -1.43 9.11
N GLY A 55 -1.24 -2.14 10.19
CA GLY A 55 -2.48 -2.89 10.43
C GLY A 55 -3.47 -2.09 11.29
N ASN A 56 -4.68 -2.60 11.39
CA ASN A 56 -5.71 -2.05 12.27
C ASN A 56 -5.67 -2.72 13.66
N SER A 57 -6.63 -2.38 14.51
CA SER A 57 -6.74 -2.90 15.88
C SER A 57 -7.19 -4.38 15.96
N ALA A 58 -7.55 -5.00 14.83
CA ALA A 58 -7.89 -6.42 14.75
C ALA A 58 -6.65 -7.27 14.41
N ALA A 59 -6.78 -8.59 14.49
CA ALA A 59 -5.71 -9.49 14.06
C ALA A 59 -5.55 -9.42 12.52
N ASN A 60 -4.43 -8.86 12.05
CA ASN A 60 -4.10 -8.77 10.62
C ASN A 60 -2.85 -9.59 10.30
N THR A 61 -2.81 -10.20 9.12
CA THR A 61 -1.56 -10.69 8.55
C THR A 61 -0.93 -9.61 7.67
N ARG A 62 0.35 -9.28 7.91
CA ARG A 62 1.13 -8.34 7.11
C ARG A 62 2.26 -9.11 6.45
N ARG A 63 2.18 -9.31 5.14
CA ARG A 63 3.18 -10.07 4.39
C ARG A 63 3.93 -9.15 3.44
N ALA A 64 5.20 -8.92 3.71
CA ALA A 64 6.10 -8.32 2.73
C ALA A 64 6.45 -9.36 1.64
N VAL A 65 6.59 -8.91 0.39
CA VAL A 65 7.14 -9.74 -0.68
C VAL A 65 8.65 -9.48 -0.73
N PRO A 66 9.50 -10.51 -0.88
CA PRO A 66 10.95 -10.29 -0.95
C PRO A 66 11.31 -9.38 -2.13
N VAL A 67 12.04 -8.31 -1.84
CA VAL A 67 12.73 -7.51 -2.86
C VAL A 67 13.65 -8.46 -3.64
N ARG A 68 13.30 -8.73 -4.90
CA ARG A 68 14.23 -9.39 -5.83
C ARG A 68 15.20 -8.32 -6.32
N THR A 69 16.20 -7.99 -5.53
CA THR A 69 17.43 -7.38 -6.07
C THR A 69 18.17 -8.47 -6.86
N PRO A 70 18.61 -8.20 -8.10
CA PRO A 70 19.48 -9.12 -8.85
C PRO A 70 20.80 -9.38 -8.12
#